data_AF-A0A6B3GP52-F1
#
_entry.id   AF-A0A6B3GP52-F1
#
_cell.length_a   1.000
_cell.length_b   1.000
_cell.length_c   1.000
_cell.angle_alpha   90.00
_cell.angle_beta   90.00
_cell.angle_gamma   90.00
#
_symmetry.space_group_name_H-M   'P 1'
#
loop_
_entity.id
_entity.type
_entity.pdbx_description
1 polymer ?
#
loop_
_entity_poly.entity_id
_entity_poly.type
_entity_poly.pdbx_seq_one_letter_code
_entity_poly.pdbx_strand_id
1 'polypeptide(L)' 'EAIADQAILRQTGARGLRAIMEEVLQSVMYEVPSRKDVARVVITPDVVRDNVNPTLVPREPRTIGKNDGGRHEKSA' A
#
# COMPACT_ATOMS: atom_id res chain seq x y z
N GLU A 1 2.98 -3.04 17.82
CA GLU A 1 3.60 -4.02 18.74
C GLU A 1 4.15 -5.24 18.03
N ALA A 2 3.41 -5.90 17.13
CA ALA A 2 3.85 -7.14 16.45
C ALA A 2 5.32 -7.20 15.96
N ILE A 3 5.85 -6.12 15.37
CA ILE A 3 7.26 -6.06 14.91
C ILE A 3 8.23 -6.08 16.10
N ALA A 4 7.92 -5.33 17.16
CA ALA A 4 8.71 -5.32 18.38
C ALA A 4 8.65 -6.68 19.10
N ASP A 5 7.47 -7.29 19.16
CA ASP A 5 7.29 -8.63 19.73
C ASP A 5 8.14 -9.65 18.96
N GLN A 6 8.11 -9.60 17.62
CA GLN A 6 8.99 -10.43 16.78
C GLN A 6 10.47 -10.16 17.02
N ALA A 7 10.88 -8.91 17.21
CA ALA A 7 12.27 -8.57 17.49
C ALA A 7 12.77 -9.10 18.85
N ILE A 8 11.87 -9.12 19.86
CA ILE A 8 12.12 -9.73 21.17
C ILE A 8 12.20 -11.26 21.03
N LEU A 9 11.24 -11.88 20.34
CA LEU A 9 11.21 -13.33 20.10
C LEU A 9 12.46 -13.82 19.37
N ARG A 10 12.94 -13.05 18.38
CA ARG A 10 14.17 -13.35 17.63
C ARG A 10 15.46 -13.01 18.40
N GLN A 11 15.38 -12.51 19.64
CA GLN A 11 16.52 -12.09 20.48
C GLN A 11 17.45 -11.06 19.80
N THR A 12 16.88 -10.24 18.92
CA THR A 12 17.64 -9.24 18.15
C THR A 12 17.51 -7.83 18.75
N GLY A 13 16.46 -7.59 19.54
CA GLY A 13 16.12 -6.28 20.09
C GLY A 13 15.89 -5.25 18.98
N ALA A 14 16.14 -3.97 19.28
CA ALA A 14 15.90 -2.88 18.31
C ALA A 14 16.64 -3.06 16.97
N ARG A 15 17.76 -3.79 16.95
CA ARG A 15 18.53 -4.08 15.72
C ARG A 15 17.76 -4.93 14.72
N GLY A 16 16.85 -5.81 15.17
CA GLY A 16 16.08 -6.68 14.30
C GLY A 16 14.87 -6.03 13.63
N LEU A 17 14.45 -4.83 14.07
CA LEU A 17 13.27 -4.16 13.55
C LEU A 17 13.37 -3.93 12.04
N ARG A 18 14.53 -3.49 11.55
CA ARG A 18 14.75 -3.27 10.11
C ARG A 18 14.64 -4.56 9.32
N ALA A 19 15.26 -5.64 9.81
CA ALA A 19 15.23 -6.94 9.13
C ALA A 19 13.80 -7.49 9.02
N ILE A 20 13.00 -7.38 10.09
CA ILE A 20 11.59 -7.80 10.08
C ILE A 20 10.78 -6.95 9.09
N MET A 21 11.02 -5.64 9.04
CA MET A 21 10.36 -4.76 8.07
C MET A 21 10.74 -5.08 6.62
N GLU A 22 12.00 -5.41 6.35
CA GLU A 22 12.46 -5.79 5.02
C GLU A 22 11.80 -7.10 4.57
N GLU A 23 11.70 -8.09 5.45
CA GLU A 23 11.00 -9.36 5.20
C GLU A 23 9.52 -9.12 4.84
N VAL A 24 8.81 -8.34 5.67
CA VAL A 24 7.38 -8.02 5.47
C VAL A 24 7.11 -7.22 4.21
N LEU A 25 8.01 -6.31 3.83
CA LEU A 25 7.80 -5.40 2.71
C LEU A 25 8.38 -5.91 1.38
N GLN A 26 9.07 -7.05 1.35
CA GLN A 26 9.81 -7.50 0.18
C GLN A 26 8.93 -7.60 -1.09
N SER A 27 7.76 -8.23 -1.00
CA SER A 27 6.83 -8.35 -2.13
C SER A 27 6.27 -6.99 -2.55
N VAL A 28 5.89 -6.16 -1.59
CA VAL A 28 5.34 -4.82 -1.81
C VAL A 28 6.35 -3.91 -2.52
N MET A 29 7.61 -3.92 -2.09
CA MET A 29 8.67 -3.11 -2.70
C MET A 29 8.97 -3.52 -4.14
N TYR A 30 8.67 -4.77 -4.52
CA TYR A 30 8.81 -5.24 -5.89
C TYR A 30 7.58 -4.89 -6.75
N GLU A 31 6.38 -5.15 -6.26
CA GLU A 31 5.15 -5.04 -7.06
C GLU A 31 4.63 -3.59 -7.19
N VAL A 32 4.61 -2.84 -6.09
CA VAL A 32 3.97 -1.53 -6.04
C VAL A 32 4.62 -0.50 -6.98
N PRO A 33 5.96 -0.43 -7.15
CA PRO A 33 6.56 0.54 -8.08
C PRO A 33 6.03 0.46 -9.51
N SER A 34 5.64 -0.72 -10.00
CA SER A 34 5.09 -0.91 -11.34
C SER A 34 3.57 -0.74 -11.42
N ARG A 35 2.86 -0.76 -10.28
CA ARG A 35 1.41 -0.67 -10.22
C ARG A 35 0.92 0.77 -10.06
N LYS A 36 0.23 1.28 -11.09
CA LYS A 36 -0.37 2.62 -11.09
C LYS A 36 -1.71 2.71 -10.36
N ASP A 37 -2.34 1.56 -10.11
CA ASP A 37 -3.66 1.43 -9.54
C ASP A 37 -3.66 1.32 -8.00
N VAL A 38 -2.51 1.18 -7.36
CA VAL A 38 -2.41 1.10 -5.89
C VAL A 38 -2.42 2.50 -5.27
N ALA A 39 -3.29 2.69 -4.28
CA ALA A 39 -3.40 3.92 -3.48
C ALA A 39 -2.71 3.81 -2.12
N ARG A 40 -2.83 2.64 -1.48
CA ARG A 40 -2.37 2.40 -0.11
C ARG A 40 -2.03 0.93 0.10
N VAL A 41 -1.04 0.67 0.94
CA VAL A 41 -0.67 -0.66 1.43
C VAL A 41 -1.05 -0.73 2.90
N VAL A 42 -1.75 -1.79 3.32
CA VAL A 42 -2.17 -1.98 4.71
C VAL A 42 -1.42 -3.16 5.32
N ILE A 43 -0.66 -2.89 6.37
CA ILE A 43 0.11 -3.86 7.15
C ILE A 43 -0.60 -4.10 8.47
N THR A 44 -1.06 -5.33 8.71
CA THR A 44 -1.70 -5.75 9.96
C THR A 44 -0.73 -6.56 10.82
N PRO A 45 -1.05 -6.84 12.09
CA PRO A 45 -0.24 -7.74 12.91
C PRO A 45 -0.06 -9.14 12.29
N ASP A 46 -1.08 -9.66 11.60
CA ASP A 46 -1.04 -11.00 11.00
C ASP A 46 -0.06 -11.06 9.83
N VAL A 47 0.06 -9.98 9.05
CA VAL A 47 1.12 -9.81 8.04
C VAL A 47 2.51 -9.98 8.67
N VAL A 48 2.72 -9.44 9.87
CA VAL A 48 4.03 -9.50 10.56
C VAL A 48 4.27 -10.87 11.23
N ARG A 49 3.22 -11.50 11.76
CA ARG A 49 3.32 -12.77 12.52
C ARG A 49 3.37 -13.98 11.61
N ASP A 50 2.53 -14.00 10.59
CA ASP A 50 2.30 -15.15 9.72
C ASP A 50 2.98 -14.98 8.35
N ASN A 51 3.67 -13.86 8.14
CA ASN A 51 4.38 -13.51 6.90
C ASN A 51 3.48 -13.63 5.65
N VAL A 52 2.22 -13.22 5.79
CA VAL A 52 1.24 -13.19 4.70
C VAL A 52 1.33 -11.88 3.92
N ASN A 53 0.90 -11.89 2.66
CA ASN A 53 0.96 -10.70 1.81
C ASN A 53 0.09 -9.54 2.35
N PRO A 54 0.61 -8.30 2.34
CA PRO A 54 -0.15 -7.10 2.67
C PRO A 54 -1.37 -6.88 1.79
N THR A 55 -2.38 -6.19 2.32
CA THR A 55 -3.53 -5.76 1.51
C THR A 55 -3.18 -4.52 0.70
N LEU A 56 -3.34 -4.60 -0.63
CA LEU A 56 -3.19 -3.48 -1.55
C LEU A 56 -4.57 -2.85 -1.83
N VAL A 57 -4.74 -1.59 -1.46
CA VAL A 57 -5.98 -0.85 -1.67
C VAL A 57 -5.89 -0.09 -3.00
N PRO A 58 -6.80 -0.34 -3.96
CA PRO A 58 -6.81 0.37 -5.24
C PRO A 58 -7.16 1.85 -5.09
N ARG A 59 -6.78 2.65 -6.10
CA ARG A 59 -7.24 4.02 -6.28
C ARG A 59 -8.73 4.01 -6.62
N GLU A 60 -9.46 4.95 -6.04
CA GLU A 60 -10.82 5.22 -6.48
C GLU A 60 -10.79 5.58 -7.97
N PRO A 61 -11.70 5.01 -8.79
CA PRO A 61 -11.81 5.43 -10.17
C PRO A 61 -12.11 6.91 -10.18
N ARG A 62 -11.25 7.71 -10.85
CA ARG A 62 -11.61 9.09 -11.19
C ARG A 62 -12.84 9.00 -12.06
N THR A 63 -14.02 9.27 -11.49
CA THR A 63 -15.19 9.64 -12.27
C THR A 63 -14.80 10.90 -13.01
N ILE A 64 -14.50 10.76 -14.31
CA ILE A 64 -14.37 11.90 -15.20
C ILE A 64 -15.72 12.60 -15.11
N GLY A 65 -15.73 13.77 -14.46
CA GLY A 65 -16.90 14.61 -14.37
C GLY A 65 -17.44 14.81 -15.77
N LYS A 66 -18.66 14.35 -15.99
CA LYS A 66 -19.42 14.59 -17.20
C LYS A 66 -19.76 16.08 -17.24
N ASN A 67 -18.82 16.91 -17.69
CA ASN A 67 -19.06 18.29 -18.10
C ASN A 67 -19.16 18.33 -19.62
N ASP A 68 -20.21 17.69 -20.14
CA ASP A 68 -20.72 17.97 -21.47
C ASP A 68 -22.02 18.78 -21.30
N GLY A 69 -22.01 20.03 -21.76
CA GLY A 69 -23.23 20.71 -22.20
C GLY A 69 -23.41 22.18 -21.81
N GLY A 70 -23.05 23.10 -22.72
CA GLY A 70 -23.95 24.22 -23.05
C GLY A 70 -23.34 25.60 -23.31
N ARG A 71 -23.62 26.12 -24.53
CA ARG A 71 -23.54 27.52 -25.05
C ARG A 71 -22.20 27.92 -25.70
N HIS A 72 -22.13 28.41 -26.94
CA HIS A 72 -23.17 28.82 -27.89
C HIS A 72 -22.56 28.80 -29.31
N GLU A 73 -23.15 28.05 -30.23
CA GLU A 73 -23.23 28.51 -31.62
C GLU A 73 -24.02 29.83 -31.61
N LYS A 74 -23.42 30.88 -32.15
CA LYS A 74 -24.13 31.91 -32.90
C LYS A 74 -23.29 32.28 -34.11
N SER A 75 -23.76 31.82 -35.25
CA SER A 75 -23.55 32.44 -36.55
C SER A 75 -24.05 33.89 -36.52
N ALA A 76 -23.23 34.82 -36.97
CA ALA A 76 -23.56 36.02 -37.75
C ALA A 76 -22.24 36.66 -38.20
#